data_AF-A0A918YIA4-F1
#
_entry.id   AF-A0A918YIA4-F1
#
_cell.length_a   1.000
_cell.length_b   1.000
_cell.length_c   1.000
_cell.angle_alpha   90.00
_cell.angle_beta   90.00
_cell.angle_gamma   90.00
#
_symmetry.space_group_name_H-M   'P 1'
#
loop_
_entity.id
_entity.type
_entity.pdbx_description
1 polymer ?
#
loop_
_entity_poly.entity_id
_entity_poly.type
_entity_poly.pdbx_seq_one_letter_code
_entity_poly.pdbx_strand_id
1 'polypeptide(L)' 'MLPALPAAWAVSGSVSGVGGRGGFVADLRWKNGKVTRVTLKSVGGRDTTVVAGATSHRISLEPGQSVIPGDFA' A
#
# COMPACT_ATOMS: atom_id res chain seq x y z
N MET A 1 -6.91 3.80 1.70
CA MET A 1 -5.74 4.41 1.03
C MET A 1 -5.96 5.90 0.96
N LEU A 2 -4.96 6.64 1.46
CA LEU A 2 -4.75 8.10 1.42
C LEU A 2 -6.03 8.97 1.24
N PRO A 3 -6.81 9.20 2.31
CA PRO A 3 -7.93 10.13 2.27
C PRO A 3 -7.50 11.61 2.12
N ALA A 4 -6.21 11.92 2.22
CA ALA A 4 -5.71 13.29 2.10
C ALA A 4 -4.27 13.28 1.54
N LEU A 5 -4.13 13.16 0.22
CA LEU A 5 -2.89 13.60 -0.41
C LEU A 5 -2.98 15.14 -0.51
N PRO A 6 -2.11 15.92 0.17
CA PRO A 6 -2.11 17.37 0.01
C PRO A 6 -1.92 17.73 -1.46
N ALA A 7 -2.66 18.72 -1.98
CA ALA A 7 -2.58 19.13 -3.38
C ALA A 7 -1.14 19.40 -3.85
N ALA A 8 -0.26 19.83 -2.93
CA ALA A 8 1.17 20.04 -3.15
C ALA A 8 1.95 18.79 -3.59
N TRP A 9 1.47 17.58 -3.27
CA TRP A 9 2.14 16.31 -3.61
C TRP A 9 1.48 15.60 -4.80
N ALA A 10 0.42 16.15 -5.37
CA ALA A 10 -0.38 15.50 -6.41
C ALA A 10 0.39 15.26 -7.72
N VAL A 11 1.46 15.99 -8.02
CA VAL A 11 2.17 15.87 -9.31
C VAL A 11 2.81 14.48 -9.46
N SER A 12 3.71 14.11 -8.55
CA SER A 12 4.24 12.76 -8.42
C SER A 12 5.04 12.63 -7.15
N GLY A 13 5.08 11.43 -6.58
CA GLY A 13 5.86 11.17 -5.39
C GLY A 13 5.93 9.69 -5.06
N SER A 14 6.75 9.40 -4.06
CA SER A 14 6.85 8.07 -3.48
C SER A 14 7.08 8.18 -1.99
N VAL A 15 6.49 7.26 -1.24
CA VAL A 15 6.79 7.04 0.16
C VAL A 15 7.18 5.58 0.32
N SER A 16 8.22 5.33 1.09
CA SER A 16 8.71 3.98 1.35
C SER A 16 8.92 3.78 2.84
N GLY A 17 8.82 2.52 3.29
CA GLY A 17 9.02 2.18 4.69
C GLY A 17 7.86 2.57 5.60
N VAL A 18 6.65 2.78 5.07
CA VAL A 18 5.49 3.14 5.90
C VAL A 18 5.09 1.92 6.73
N GLY A 19 5.37 1.97 8.03
CA GLY A 19 4.98 0.93 8.97
C GLY A 19 3.46 0.85 9.11
N GLY A 20 2.88 -0.29 8.76
CA GLY A 20 1.51 -0.66 9.06
C GLY A 20 1.41 -1.45 10.36
N ARG A 21 0.31 -1.27 11.10
CA ARG A 21 0.01 -2.12 12.26
C ARG A 21 -0.07 -3.60 11.82
N GLY A 22 0.36 -4.51 12.69
CA GLY A 22 0.36 -5.95 12.41
C GLY A 22 1.63 -6.49 11.75
N GLY A 23 2.72 -5.72 11.69
CA GLY A 23 4.01 -6.20 11.19
C GLY A 23 4.14 -6.17 9.68
N PHE A 24 3.61 -5.12 9.05
CA PHE A 24 3.68 -4.89 7.61
C PHE A 24 4.37 -3.56 7.32
N VAL A 25 5.01 -3.48 6.15
CA VAL A 25 5.62 -2.26 5.63
C VAL A 25 5.08 -2.01 4.24
N ALA A 26 4.67 -0.77 3.96
CA ALA A 26 4.14 -0.37 2.68
C ALA A 26 5.06 0.65 1.98
N ASP A 27 5.24 0.43 0.68
CA ASP A 27 5.81 1.40 -0.24
C ASP A 27 4.73 1.83 -1.23
N LEU A 28 4.55 3.13 -1.44
CA LEU A 28 3.59 3.69 -2.37
C LEU A 28 4.28 4.64 -3.34
N ARG A 29 3.86 4.60 -4.61
CA ARG A 29 4.19 5.60 -5.63
C ARG A 29 2.91 6.14 -6.24
N TRP A 30 2.89 7.43 -6.53
CA TRP A 30 1.76 8.09 -7.18
C TRP A 30 2.22 9.10 -8.23
N LYS A 31 1.33 9.37 -9.17
CA LYS A 31 1.49 10.38 -10.23
C LYS A 31 0.12 10.95 -10.55
N ASN A 32 0.02 12.27 -10.72
CA ASN A 32 -1.23 12.98 -11.01
C ASN A 32 -2.35 12.65 -10.00
N GLY A 33 -2.01 12.59 -8.71
CA GLY A 33 -2.92 12.28 -7.61
C GLY A 33 -3.38 10.82 -7.56
N LYS A 34 -2.92 9.98 -8.50
CA LYS A 34 -3.29 8.56 -8.59
C LYS A 34 -2.13 7.68 -8.18
N VAL A 35 -2.41 6.70 -7.34
CA VAL A 35 -1.41 5.70 -6.94
C VAL A 35 -1.10 4.81 -8.15
N THR A 36 0.18 4.72 -8.52
CA THR A 36 0.68 3.94 -9.65
C THR A 36 1.29 2.63 -9.22
N ARG A 37 1.76 2.53 -7.97
CA ARG A 37 2.28 1.30 -7.39
C ARG A 37 2.08 1.31 -5.89
N VAL A 38 1.68 0.17 -5.35
CA VAL A 38 1.75 -0.12 -3.92
C VAL A 38 2.50 -1.44 -3.79
N THR A 39 3.41 -1.53 -2.84
CA THR A 39 4.04 -2.78 -2.44
C THR A 39 3.77 -2.93 -0.96
N LEU A 40 3.11 -4.02 -0.56
CA LEU A 40 2.99 -4.37 0.85
C LEU A 40 3.89 -5.55 1.14
N LYS A 41 4.81 -5.36 2.09
CA LYS A 41 5.73 -6.39 2.57
C LYS A 41 5.33 -6.83 3.96
N SER A 42 5.27 -8.15 4.19
CA SER A 42 5.19 -8.66 5.56
C SER A 42 6.59 -8.70 6.19
N VAL A 43 6.70 -8.17 7.40
CA VAL A 43 7.91 -8.27 8.25
C VAL A 43 7.70 -9.31 9.35
N GLY A 44 6.46 -9.49 9.81
CA GLY A 44 6.06 -10.52 10.76
C GLY A 44 4.54 -10.76 10.82
N GLY A 45 3.77 -10.04 10.01
CA GLY A 45 2.33 -10.25 9.88
C GLY A 45 2.01 -11.46 9.01
N ARG A 46 0.80 -12.01 9.16
CA ARG A 46 0.30 -13.09 8.30
C ARG A 46 -0.89 -12.63 7.49
N ASP A 47 -1.91 -12.13 8.17
CA ASP A 47 -3.13 -11.64 7.54
C ASP A 47 -3.25 -10.14 7.70
N THR A 48 -3.67 -9.45 6.65
CA THR A 48 -4.06 -8.05 6.72
C THR A 48 -5.12 -7.71 5.70
N THR A 49 -5.84 -6.62 5.96
CA THR A 49 -6.83 -6.08 5.04
C THR A 49 -6.28 -4.79 4.44
N VAL A 50 -6.08 -4.79 3.13
CA VAL A 50 -5.69 -3.61 2.38
C VAL A 50 -6.96 -2.93 1.88
N VAL A 51 -7.15 -1.67 2.28
CA VAL A 51 -8.28 -0.85 1.83
C VAL A 51 -7.79 0.22 0.86
N ALA A 52 -8.28 0.16 -0.38
CA ALA A 52 -7.97 1.07 -1.47
C ALA A 52 -9.25 1.80 -1.91
N GLY A 53 -9.46 3.04 -1.47
CA GLY A 53 -10.72 3.75 -1.72
C GLY A 53 -11.92 2.99 -1.13
N ALA A 54 -12.85 2.57 -2.00
CA ALA A 54 -14.03 1.79 -1.64
C ALA A 54 -13.79 0.26 -1.60
N THR A 55 -12.62 -0.21 -2.06
CA THR A 55 -12.35 -1.64 -2.19
C THR A 55 -11.50 -2.15 -1.03
N SER A 56 -11.87 -3.30 -0.46
CA SER A 56 -11.09 -4.00 0.57
C SER A 56 -10.66 -5.38 0.06
N HIS A 57 -9.37 -5.68 0.14
CA HIS A 57 -8.82 -7.00 -0.15
C HIS A 57 -8.18 -7.58 1.11
N ARG A 58 -8.60 -8.77 1.50
CA ARG A 58 -7.90 -9.55 2.51
C ARG A 58 -6.75 -10.27 1.82
N ILE A 59 -5.55 -10.10 2.35
CA ILE A 59 -4.35 -10.75 1.85
C ILE A 59 -3.65 -11.47 2.99
N SER A 60 -3.12 -12.64 2.67
CA SER A 60 -2.23 -13.39 3.54
C SER A 60 -0.85 -13.38 2.92
N LEU A 61 0.14 -12.88 3.66
CA LEU A 61 1.53 -12.79 3.24
C LEU A 61 2.39 -13.45 4.30
N GLU A 62 3.23 -14.38 3.89
CA GLU A 62 4.30 -14.88 4.76
C GLU A 62 5.36 -13.80 4.98
N PRO A 63 6.07 -13.80 6.11
CA PRO A 63 7.18 -12.88 6.35
C PRO A 63 8.18 -12.87 5.18
N GLY A 64 8.51 -11.69 4.68
CA GLY A 64 9.36 -11.50 3.51
C GLY A 64 8.61 -11.43 2.18
N GLN A 65 7.37 -11.91 2.10
CA GLN A 65 6.56 -11.79 0.88
C GLN A 65 6.06 -10.37 0.66
N SER A 66 5.89 -10.02 -0.62
CA SER A 66 5.35 -8.75 -1.04
C SER A 66 4.26 -8.93 -2.08
N VAL A 67 3.21 -8.11 -2.01
CA VAL A 67 2.14 -8.08 -3.04
C VAL A 67 1.97 -6.67 -3.59
N ILE A 68 1.66 -6.61 -4.88
CA ILE A 68 1.28 -5.40 -5.59
C ILE A 68 -0.25 -5.44 -5.76
N PRO A 69 -1.02 -4.54 -5.13
CA PRO A 69 -2.47 -4.44 -5.25
C PRO A 69 -3.06 -4.27 -6.66
N GLY A 70 -2.22 -4.15 -7.70
CA GLY A 70 -2.65 -4.18 -9.10
C GLY A 70 -2.98 -5.56 -9.63
N ASP A 71 -2.59 -6.63 -8.91
CA ASP A 71 -2.84 -8.02 -9.28
C ASP A 71 -4.11 -8.60 -8.62
N PHE A 72 -4.99 -7.76 -8.05
CA PHE A 72 -6.29 -8.19 -7.51
C PHE A 72 -7.37 -8.35 -8.61
N ALA A 73 -6.98 -8.81 -9.80
CA ALA A 73 -7.89 -9.19 -10.87
C ALA A 73 -8.40 -10.61 -10.66
#